data_AF-A0A6B3PBW4-F1
#
_entry.id   AF-A0A6B3PBW4-F1
#
_cell.length_a   1.000
_cell.length_b   1.000
_cell.length_c   1.000
_cell.angle_alpha   90.00
_cell.angle_beta   90.00
_cell.angle_gamma   90.00
#
_symmetry.space_group_name_H-M   'P 1'
#
loop_
_entity.id
_entity.type
_entity.pdbx_description
1 polymer ?
#
loop_
_entity_poly.entity_id
_entity_poly.type
_entity_poly.pdbx_seq_one_letter_code
_entity_poly.pdbx_strand_id
1 'polypeptide(L)' 'MGLRLGVDVGLKEFLTTNTGETFSVPNFYRKAQSNLARKQSKAAIKKIGSNNWKKAR' A
#
# COMPACT_ATOMS: atom_id res chain seq x y z
N MET A 1 34.57 16.13 -5.95
CA MET A 1 33.45 16.44 -5.03
C MET A 1 32.25 15.61 -5.46
N GLY A 2 31.64 14.84 -4.56
CA GLY A 2 30.41 14.10 -4.85
C GLY A 2 29.18 14.93 -4.49
N LEU A 3 28.16 14.92 -5.35
CA LEU A 3 26.84 15.43 -4.97
C LEU A 3 26.33 14.61 -3.79
N ARG A 4 25.87 15.28 -2.73
CA ARG A 4 25.22 14.64 -1.58
C ARG A 4 23.72 14.92 -1.67
N LEU A 5 22.94 13.85 -1.72
CA LEU A 5 21.48 13.91 -1.68
C LEU A 5 21.04 13.38 -0.32
N GLY A 6 20.41 14.24 0.48
CA GLY A 6 19.72 13.85 1.70
C GLY A 6 18.23 13.65 1.40
N VAL A 7 17.65 12.60 1.96
CA VAL A 7 16.23 12.29 1.83
C VAL A 7 15.64 11.96 3.20
N ASP A 8 14.48 12.52 3.48
CA ASP A 8 13.61 12.21 4.61
C ASP A 8 12.31 11.60 4.07
N VAL A 9 11.73 10.62 4.76
CA VAL A 9 10.54 9.88 4.29
C VAL A 9 9.45 9.89 5.35
N GLY A 10 8.20 10.13 4.94
CA GLY A 10 7.11 10.36 5.88
C GLY A 10 5.72 9.92 5.39
N LEU A 11 4.75 10.05 6.30
CA LEU A 11 3.33 9.73 6.04
C LEU A 11 2.52 10.96 5.57
N LYS A 12 3.01 12.17 5.84
CA LYS A 12 2.43 13.43 5.34
C LYS A 12 2.95 13.71 3.93
N GLU A 13 4.26 13.72 3.77
CA GLU A 13 4.98 13.74 2.50
C GLU A 13 5.77 12.44 2.37
N PHE A 14 5.71 11.79 1.21
CA PHE A 14 6.40 10.50 0.98
C PHE A 14 7.92 10.65 1.05
N LEU A 15 8.43 11.73 0.46
CA LEU A 15 9.85 12.01 0.40
C LEU A 15 10.06 13.53 0.43
N THR A 16 11.03 13.97 1.23
CA THR A 16 11.53 15.35 1.26
C THR A 16 13.04 15.33 1.05
N THR A 17 13.56 16.13 0.12
CA THR A 17 15.01 16.22 -0.10
C THR A 17 15.66 17.26 0.82
N ASN A 18 16.99 17.22 0.96
CA ASN A 18 17.75 18.26 1.68
C ASN A 18 17.70 19.65 1.01
N THR A 19 17.12 19.76 -0.19
CA THR A 19 16.85 21.04 -0.87
C THR A 19 15.40 21.50 -0.69
N GLY A 20 14.58 20.75 0.05
CA GLY A 20 13.18 21.10 0.36
C GLY A 20 12.17 20.66 -0.70
N GLU A 21 12.57 19.87 -1.71
CA GLU A 21 11.64 19.29 -2.68
C GLU A 21 10.83 18.18 -2.01
N THR A 22 9.51 18.23 -2.14
CA THR A 22 8.61 17.24 -1.53
C THR A 22 7.83 16.44 -2.58
N PHE A 23 7.61 15.18 -2.27
CA PHE A 23 6.80 14.26 -3.09
C PHE A 23 5.63 13.79 -2.24
N SER A 24 4.42 13.95 -2.77
CA SER A 24 3.19 13.55 -2.08
C SER A 24 3.03 12.03 -2.03
N VAL A 25 2.33 11.54 -1.01
CA VAL A 25 2.12 10.10 -0.81
C VAL A 25 1.35 9.49 -1.99
N PRO A 26 1.93 8.49 -2.69
CA PRO A 26 1.22 7.79 -3.74
C PRO A 26 0.03 7.01 -3.17
N ASN A 27 -1.19 7.38 -3.58
CA ASN A 27 -2.41 6.77 -3.04
C ASN A 27 -2.70 5.35 -3.57
N PHE A 28 -1.92 4.84 -4.53
CA PHE A 28 -2.14 3.51 -5.10
C PHE A 28 -2.01 2.41 -4.05
N TYR A 29 -1.08 2.55 -3.10
CA TYR A 29 -0.86 1.55 -2.06
C TYR A 29 -2.05 1.45 -1.10
N ARG A 30 -2.63 2.60 -0.69
CA ARG A 30 -3.83 2.66 0.16
C ARG A 30 -5.03 2.00 -0.53
N LYS A 31 -5.22 2.24 -1.83
CA LYS A 31 -6.27 1.59 -2.64
C LYS A 31 -6.05 0.08 -2.75
N ALA A 32 -4.81 -0.37 -2.95
CA ALA A 32 -4.48 -1.78 -3.00
C ALA A 32 -4.75 -2.47 -1.67
N GLN A 33 -4.33 -1.85 -0.55
CA GLN A 33 -4.53 -2.37 0.80
C GLN A 33 -6.02 -2.47 1.17
N SER A 34 -6.82 -1.44 0.87
CA SER A 34 -8.29 -1.48 1.09
C SER A 34 -8.96 -2.60 0.27
N ASN A 35 -8.55 -2.78 -0.99
CA ASN A 35 -9.06 -3.86 -1.82
C ASN A 35 -8.66 -5.24 -1.30
N LEU A 36 -7.42 -5.40 -0.82
CA LEU A 36 -6.94 -6.63 -0.22
C LEU A 36 -7.74 -6.99 1.03
N ALA A 37 -7.90 -6.04 1.96
CA ALA A 37 -8.67 -6.23 3.18
C ALA A 37 -10.12 -6.65 2.88
N ARG A 38 -10.77 -5.99 1.91
CA ARG A 38 -12.12 -6.36 1.45
C ARG A 38 -12.18 -7.79 0.89
N LYS A 39 -11.19 -8.19 0.08
CA LYS A 39 -11.12 -9.55 -0.47
C LYS A 39 -10.90 -10.58 0.64
N GLN A 40 -10.02 -10.31 1.59
CA GLN A 40 -9.73 -11.18 2.74
C GLN A 40 -10.97 -11.36 3.62
N SER A 41 -11.69 -10.28 3.95
CA SER A 41 -12.94 -10.36 4.71
C SER A 41 -13.99 -11.21 3.98
N LYS A 42 -14.17 -11.00 2.67
CA LYS A 42 -15.07 -11.82 1.86
C LYS A 42 -14.65 -13.30 1.80
N ALA A 43 -13.36 -13.59 1.85
CA ALA A 43 -12.86 -14.96 1.85
C ALA A 43 -13.06 -15.63 3.22
N ALA A 44 -12.85 -14.90 4.32
CA ALA A 44 -12.96 -15.39 5.69
C ALA A 44 -14.37 -15.89 6.05
N ILE A 45 -15.42 -15.25 5.52
CA ILE A 45 -16.81 -15.65 5.78
C ILE A 45 -17.32 -16.77 4.86
N LYS A 46 -16.51 -17.28 3.92
CA LYS A 46 -16.96 -18.33 3.00
C LYS A 46 -17.08 -19.67 3.71
N LYS A 47 -18.19 -20.37 3.47
CA LYS A 47 -18.37 -21.75 3.92
C LYS A 47 -17.32 -22.67 3.30
N ILE A 48 -16.48 -23.25 4.15
CA ILE A 48 -15.47 -24.26 3.79
C ILE A 48 -16.14 -25.36 2.96
N GLY A 49 -15.49 -25.78 1.88
CA GLY A 49 -15.99 -26.81 0.96
C GLY A 49 -16.96 -26.33 -0.12
N SER A 50 -17.53 -25.13 -0.01
CA SER A 50 -18.39 -24.57 -1.08
C SER A 50 -17.58 -24.31 -2.37
N ASN A 51 -18.24 -24.32 -3.53
CA ASN A 51 -17.60 -24.02 -4.82
C ASN A 51 -16.93 -22.64 -4.82
N ASN A 52 -17.53 -21.65 -4.14
CA ASN A 52 -16.96 -20.31 -4.02
C ASN A 52 -15.78 -20.22 -3.05
N TRP A 53 -15.70 -21.10 -2.04
CA TRP A 53 -14.53 -21.24 -1.18
C TRP A 53 -13.38 -21.90 -1.95
N LYS A 54 -13.65 -22.99 -2.68
CA LYS A 54 -12.64 -23.67 -3.52
C LYS A 54 -12.04 -22.74 -4.59
N LYS A 55 -12.85 -21.87 -5.21
CA LYS A 55 -12.38 -20.87 -6.19
C LYS A 55 -11.51 -19.75 -5.60
N ALA A 56 -11.53 -19.56 -4.28
CA ALA A 56 -10.82 -18.47 -3.60
C ALA A 56 -9.67 -18.94 -2.70
N ARG A 57 -9.49 -20.25 -2.58
CA ARG A 57 -8.29 -20.89 -2.06
C ARG A 57 -7.26 -20.96 -3.18
#